data_AF-A0AAW8KSE9-F1
#
_entry.id   AF-A0AAW8KSE9-F1
#
_cell.length_a   1.000
_cell.length_b   1.000
_cell.length_c   1.000
_cell.angle_alpha   90.00
_cell.angle_beta   90.00
_cell.angle_gamma   90.00
#
_symmetry.space_group_name_H-M   'P 1'
#
loop_
_entity.id
_entity.type
_entity.pdbx_description
1 polymer ?
#
loop_
_entity_poly.entity_id
_entity_poly.type
_entity_poly.pdbx_seq_one_letter_code
_entity_poly.pdbx_strand_id
1 'polypeptide(L)'
;IQQLFGVLKNYAEQFDQLHIFLKAYLCVEVKKRLPQVLQNKGETTFSQQIRTLSEALKGEQGQRFAVFVQARYPLILVDEFQDTNQDQDDMLASIWRHPERYQKGCMIMVGDR
;
A
#
# COMPACT_ATOMS: atom_id res chain seq x y z
N ILE A 1 -17.99 -45.10 -26.82
CA ILE A 1 -17.94 -44.85 -25.36
C ILE A 1 -16.59 -44.23 -24.94
N GLN A 2 -15.43 -44.84 -25.23
CA GLN A 2 -14.11 -44.26 -24.90
C GLN A 2 -13.85 -42.84 -25.43
N GLN A 3 -14.25 -42.56 -26.68
CA GLN A 3 -14.12 -41.21 -27.27
C GLN A 3 -14.96 -40.15 -26.52
N LEU A 4 -16.15 -40.52 -26.02
CA LEU A 4 -17.03 -39.63 -25.26
C LEU A 4 -16.42 -39.26 -23.90
N PHE A 5 -15.79 -40.22 -23.23
CA PHE A 5 -15.05 -39.98 -21.98
C PHE A 5 -13.82 -39.10 -22.19
N GLY A 6 -13.10 -39.26 -23.31
CA GLY A 6 -11.98 -38.38 -23.68
C GLY A 6 -12.42 -36.93 -23.88
N VAL A 7 -13.55 -36.71 -24.56
CA VAL A 7 -14.12 -35.36 -24.78
C VAL A 7 -14.58 -34.72 -23.47
N LEU A 8 -15.28 -35.46 -22.60
CA LEU A 8 -15.72 -34.95 -21.28
C LEU A 8 -14.54 -34.56 -20.39
N LYS A 9 -13.47 -35.35 -20.39
CA LYS A 9 -12.26 -35.04 -19.62
C LYS A 9 -11.57 -33.77 -20.13
N ASN A 10 -11.51 -33.61 -21.45
CA ASN A 10 -10.91 -32.42 -22.08
C ASN A 10 -11.73 -31.14 -21.77
N TYR A 11 -13.06 -31.23 -21.76
CA TYR A 11 -13.92 -30.11 -21.34
C TYR A 11 -13.75 -29.75 -19.86
N ALA A 12 -13.60 -30.74 -18.99
CA ALA A 12 -13.34 -30.49 -17.56
C ALA A 12 -12.00 -29.77 -17.35
N GLU A 13 -10.93 -30.22 -18.02
CA GLU A 13 -9.61 -29.59 -17.95
C GLU A 13 -9.63 -28.15 -18.53
N GLN A 14 -10.34 -27.92 -19.63
CA GLN A 14 -10.54 -26.58 -20.19
C GLN A 14 -11.32 -25.66 -19.24
N PHE A 15 -12.32 -26.20 -18.54
CA PHE A 15 -13.10 -25.44 -17.57
C PHE A 15 -12.26 -25.05 -16.35
N ASP A 16 -11.41 -25.94 -15.85
CA ASP A 16 -10.49 -25.65 -14.76
C ASP A 16 -9.45 -24.60 -15.14
N GLN A 17 -8.89 -24.69 -16.35
CA GLN A 17 -7.97 -23.67 -16.87
C GLN A 17 -8.64 -22.30 -17.03
N LEU A 18 -9.87 -22.29 -17.54
CA LEU A 18 -10.67 -21.07 -17.66
C LEU A 18 -10.97 -20.46 -16.28
N HIS A 19 -11.27 -21.29 -15.28
CA HIS A 19 -11.52 -20.84 -13.91
C HIS A 19 -10.29 -20.21 -13.25
N ILE A 20 -9.11 -20.81 -13.43
CA ILE A 20 -7.84 -20.26 -12.95
C ILE A 20 -7.55 -18.94 -13.65
N PHE A 21 -7.70 -18.89 -14.97
CA PHE A 21 -7.51 -17.67 -15.75
C PHE A 21 -8.45 -16.55 -15.31
N LEU A 22 -9.75 -16.83 -15.14
CA LEU A 22 -10.74 -15.87 -14.67
C LEU A 22 -10.43 -15.35 -13.27
N LYS A 23 -10.01 -16.23 -12.34
CA LYS A 23 -9.59 -15.79 -11.01
C LYS A 23 -8.38 -14.86 -11.05
N ALA A 24 -7.37 -15.21 -11.84
CA ALA A 24 -6.18 -14.37 -12.01
C ALA A 24 -6.55 -13.02 -12.64
N TYR A 25 -7.34 -13.05 -13.71
CA TYR A 25 -7.82 -11.86 -14.42
C TYR A 25 -8.65 -10.96 -13.51
N LEU A 26 -9.61 -11.52 -12.76
CA LEU A 26 -10.42 -10.78 -11.80
C LEU A 26 -9.55 -10.17 -10.70
N CYS A 27 -8.55 -10.90 -10.18
CA CYS A 27 -7.67 -10.36 -9.15
C CYS A 27 -6.86 -9.16 -9.67
N VAL A 28 -6.36 -9.23 -10.90
CA VAL A 28 -5.66 -8.12 -11.57
C VAL A 28 -6.61 -6.94 -11.81
N GLU A 29 -7.80 -7.21 -12.32
CA GLU A 29 -8.76 -6.17 -12.69
C GLU A 29 -9.36 -5.47 -11.45
N VAL A 30 -9.62 -6.23 -10.38
CA VAL A 30 -10.03 -5.69 -9.07
C VAL A 30 -8.91 -4.84 -8.47
N LYS A 31 -7.66 -5.30 -8.47
CA LYS A 31 -6.52 -4.49 -7.99
C LYS A 31 -6.38 -3.17 -8.76
N LYS A 32 -6.71 -3.15 -10.04
CA LYS A 32 -6.65 -1.94 -10.88
C LYS A 32 -7.83 -1.00 -10.66
N ARG A 33 -9.05 -1.55 -10.58
CA ARG A 33 -10.29 -0.76 -10.50
C ARG A 33 -10.65 -0.34 -9.09
N LEU A 34 -10.31 -1.14 -8.07
CA LEU A 34 -10.67 -0.86 -6.68
C LEU A 34 -10.11 0.50 -6.20
N PRO A 35 -8.85 0.87 -6.46
CA PRO A 35 -8.33 2.19 -6.11
C PRO A 35 -9.07 3.33 -6.83
N GLN A 36 -9.45 3.14 -8.10
CA GLN A 36 -10.17 4.14 -8.91
C GLN A 36 -11.61 4.33 -8.42
N VAL A 37 -12.28 3.24 -8.05
CA VAL A 37 -13.64 3.28 -7.49
C VAL A 37 -13.66 3.92 -6.11
N LEU A 38 -12.64 3.64 -5.28
CA LEU A 38 -12.46 4.30 -3.98
C LEU A 38 -12.20 5.80 -4.16
N GLN A 39 -11.34 6.18 -5.12
CA GLN A 39 -11.05 7.58 -5.45
C GLN A 39 -12.29 8.34 -5.97
N ASN A 40 -13.09 7.73 -6.83
CA ASN A 40 -14.29 8.35 -7.41
C ASN A 40 -15.42 8.57 -6.40
N LYS A 41 -15.40 7.88 -5.25
CA LYS A 41 -16.37 8.10 -4.17
C LYS A 41 -16.04 9.31 -3.29
N GLY A 42 -14.96 10.04 -3.56
CA GLY A 42 -14.57 11.22 -2.77
C GLY A 42 -14.06 10.89 -1.36
N GLU A 43 -14.04 9.61 -0.99
CA GLU A 43 -13.27 9.11 0.12
C GLU A 43 -11.81 9.09 -0.33
N THR A 44 -11.10 10.20 -0.15
CA THR A 44 -9.64 10.12 -0.09
C THR A 44 -9.34 9.24 1.11
N THR A 45 -9.20 7.94 0.87
CA THR A 45 -8.88 6.99 1.93
C THR A 45 -7.61 7.49 2.60
N PHE A 46 -7.54 7.36 3.92
CA PHE A 46 -6.37 7.77 4.68
C PHE A 46 -5.07 7.22 4.05
N SER A 47 -5.13 6.00 3.51
CA SER A 47 -4.06 5.38 2.73
C SER A 47 -3.63 6.18 1.49
N GLN A 48 -4.57 6.74 0.73
CA GLN A 48 -4.24 7.52 -0.46
C GLN A 48 -3.64 8.89 -0.09
N GLN A 49 -4.11 9.52 0.99
CA GLN A 49 -3.50 10.74 1.51
C GLN A 49 -2.06 10.50 1.98
N ILE A 50 -1.81 9.41 2.72
CA ILE A 50 -0.47 9.02 3.16
C ILE A 50 0.43 8.70 1.96
N ARG A 51 -0.09 8.03 0.94
CA ARG A 51 0.68 7.72 -0.27
C ARG A 51 1.05 8.98 -1.05
N THR A 52 0.09 9.88 -1.32
CA THR A 52 0.37 11.15 -1.98
C THR A 52 1.35 12.00 -1.17
N LEU A 53 1.23 11.98 0.16
CA LEU A 53 2.18 12.65 1.04
C LEU A 53 3.57 12.02 0.96
N SER A 54 3.68 10.68 1.02
CA SER A 54 4.94 9.94 0.89
C SER A 54 5.63 10.22 -0.45
N GLU A 55 4.87 10.21 -1.56
CA GLU A 55 5.38 10.55 -2.89
C GLU A 55 5.82 12.02 -2.97
N ALA A 56 5.06 12.96 -2.41
CA ALA A 56 5.42 14.39 -2.37
C ALA A 56 6.65 14.68 -1.49
N LEU A 57 6.85 13.92 -0.42
CA LEU A 57 7.99 14.02 0.50
C LEU A 57 9.31 13.64 -0.16
N LYS A 58 9.30 12.81 -1.22
CA LYS A 58 10.49 12.39 -1.97
C LYS A 58 11.09 13.50 -2.84
N GLY A 59 10.37 14.59 -3.09
CA GLY A 59 10.85 15.74 -3.87
C GLY A 59 11.58 16.81 -3.04
N GLU A 60 12.26 17.74 -3.71
CA GLU A 60 13.01 18.84 -3.06
C GLU A 60 12.12 19.73 -2.15
N GLN A 61 10.88 20.02 -2.58
CA GLN A 61 9.91 20.74 -1.75
C GLN A 61 9.36 19.89 -0.61
N GLY A 62 9.32 18.56 -0.79
CA GLY A 62 8.96 17.59 0.24
C GLY A 62 9.91 17.64 1.43
N GLN A 63 11.21 17.84 1.17
CA GLN A 63 12.20 17.97 2.22
C GLN A 63 11.98 19.22 3.08
N ARG A 64 11.58 20.35 2.48
CA ARG A 64 11.23 21.57 3.24
C ARG A 64 9.98 21.37 4.08
N PHE A 65 8.98 20.65 3.56
CA PHE A 65 7.79 20.28 4.31
C PHE A 65 8.13 19.34 5.48
N ALA A 66 8.97 18.34 5.27
CA ALA A 66 9.43 17.43 6.33
C ALA A 66 10.11 18.19 7.48
N VAL A 67 10.99 19.14 7.16
CA VAL A 67 11.63 20.01 8.15
C VAL A 67 10.59 20.81 8.93
N PHE A 68 9.59 21.37 8.25
CA PHE A 68 8.53 22.15 8.88
C PHE A 68 7.66 21.30 9.83
N VAL A 69 7.25 20.11 9.38
CA VAL A 69 6.46 19.18 10.21
C VAL A 69 7.26 18.74 11.43
N GLN A 70 8.52 18.35 11.25
CA GLN A 70 9.38 17.93 12.34
C GLN A 70 9.62 19.06 13.36
N ALA A 71 9.78 20.30 12.91
CA ALA A 71 9.92 21.45 13.80
C ALA A 71 8.65 21.73 14.63
N ARG A 72 7.47 21.45 14.06
CA ARG A 72 6.19 21.64 14.75
C ARG A 72 5.81 20.46 15.64
N TYR A 73 6.20 19.25 15.25
CA TYR A 73 5.95 17.99 15.95
C TYR A 73 7.29 17.24 16.14
N PRO A 74 8.15 17.69 17.06
CA PRO A 74 9.46 17.09 17.26
C PRO A 74 9.37 15.68 17.85
N LEU A 75 8.29 15.36 18.56
CA LEU A 75 8.03 14.03 19.11
C LEU A 75 6.81 13.42 18.42
N ILE A 76 6.94 12.17 17.97
CA ILE A 76 5.82 11.36 17.47
C ILE A 76 5.79 10.01 18.19
N LEU A 77 4.58 9.57 18.53
CA LEU A 77 4.30 8.24 19.06
C LEU A 77 3.51 7.48 18.01
N VAL A 78 4.00 6.31 17.61
CA VAL A 78 3.33 5.42 16.66
C VAL A 78 2.97 4.16 17.43
N ASP A 79 1.68 3.97 17.64
CA ASP A 79 1.11 2.76 18.24
C ASP A 79 0.82 1.72 17.15
N GLU A 80 0.74 0.45 17.53
CA GLU A 80 0.53 -0.69 16.62
C GLU A 80 1.46 -0.67 15.39
N PHE A 81 2.75 -0.42 15.61
CA PHE A 81 3.72 -0.24 14.52
C PHE A 81 3.84 -1.48 13.60
N GLN A 82 3.58 -2.68 14.12
CA GLN A 82 3.56 -3.94 13.39
C GLN A 82 2.51 -3.99 12.27
N ASP A 83 1.43 -3.21 12.36
CA ASP A 83 0.39 -3.09 11.33
C ASP A 83 0.71 -2.03 10.26
N THR A 84 1.86 -1.35 10.37
CA THR A 84 2.25 -0.26 9.47
C THR A 84 2.64 -0.79 8.08
N ASN A 85 2.16 -0.14 7.02
CA ASN A 85 2.56 -0.46 5.64
C ASN A 85 3.81 0.33 5.17
N GLN A 86 4.38 -0.06 4.03
CA GLN A 86 5.62 0.57 3.52
C GLN A 86 5.47 2.08 3.23
N ASP A 87 4.32 2.53 2.73
CA ASP A 87 4.10 3.95 2.42
C ASP A 87 4.09 4.81 3.69
N GLN A 88 3.52 4.29 4.78
CA GLN A 88 3.54 4.89 6.11
C GLN A 88 4.96 4.91 6.68
N ASP A 89 5.70 3.80 6.58
CA ASP A 89 7.09 3.72 7.05
C ASP A 89 8.02 4.70 6.32
N ASP A 90 7.89 4.80 4.99
CA ASP A 90 8.60 5.75 4.12
C ASP A 90 8.31 7.21 4.52
N MET A 91 7.03 7.53 4.78
CA MET A 91 6.62 8.86 5.23
C MET A 91 7.24 9.20 6.59
N LEU A 92 7.13 8.28 7.56
CA LEU A 92 7.71 8.45 8.90
C LEU A 92 9.25 8.58 8.83
N ALA A 93 9.89 7.81 7.96
CA ALA A 93 11.34 7.88 7.75
C ALA A 93 11.78 9.25 7.23
N SER A 94 11.06 9.78 6.24
CA SER A 94 11.38 11.04 5.58
C SER A 94 11.31 12.23 6.53
N ILE A 95 10.42 12.19 7.52
CA ILE A 95 10.19 13.28 8.47
C ILE A 95 11.02 13.12 9.75
N TRP A 96 10.95 11.96 10.42
CA TRP A 96 11.54 11.77 11.76
C TRP A 96 12.81 10.93 11.79
N ARG A 97 13.10 10.10 10.77
CA ARG A 97 14.34 9.31 10.68
C ARG A 97 15.36 9.86 9.69
N HIS A 98 15.22 11.12 9.28
CA HIS A 98 16.16 11.74 8.35
C HIS A 98 17.54 11.93 9.01
N PRO A 99 18.65 11.46 8.41
CA PRO A 99 19.99 11.43 9.04
C PRO A 99 20.46 12.78 9.60
N GLU A 100 20.23 13.86 8.86
CA GLU A 100 20.64 15.22 9.25
C GLU A 100 19.84 15.80 10.42
N ARG A 101 18.69 15.22 10.76
CA ARG A 101 17.73 15.78 11.72
C ARG A 101 17.28 14.77 12.77
N TYR A 102 17.84 13.57 12.76
CA TYR A 102 17.50 12.51 13.69
C TYR A 102 17.64 12.96 15.15
N GLN A 103 18.64 13.79 15.47
CA GLN A 103 18.86 14.32 16.82
C GLN A 103 17.86 15.44 17.23
N LYS A 104 17.13 16.01 16.27
CA LYS A 104 16.18 17.12 16.49
C LYS A 104 14.74 16.65 16.67
N GLY A 105 14.48 15.36 16.47
CA GLY A 105 13.19 14.75 16.71
C GLY A 105 13.34 13.44 17.48
N CYS A 106 12.22 12.91 17.95
CA CYS A 106 12.15 11.63 18.60
C CYS A 106 10.93 10.89 18.05
N MET A 107 11.13 9.64 17.64
CA MET A 107 10.08 8.74 17.20
C MET A 107 10.04 7.58 18.18
N ILE A 108 8.90 7.40 18.83
CA ILE A 108 8.64 6.28 19.72
C ILE A 108 7.68 5.34 18.98
N MET A 109 8.10 4.09 18.80
CA MET A 109 7.30 3.04 18.19
C MET A 109 6.87 2.08 19.29
N VAL A 110 5.57 1.85 19.40
CA VAL A 110 4.95 0.91 20.31
C VAL A 110 4.27 -0.16 19.47
N GLY A 111 4.38 -1.41 19.90
CA GLY A 111 3.78 -2.55 19.20
C GLY A 111 4.20 -3.86 19.85
N ASP A 112 3.39 -4.88 19.64
CA ASP A 112 3.74 -6.27 19.91
C ASP A 112 4.14 -7.00 18.61
N ARG A 113 4.71 -8.20 18.74
CA ARG A 113 5.18 -9.01 17.61
C ARG A 113 4.27 -10.19 17.37
#